data_AF-A0A4Q5S7G2-F1
#
_entry.id   AF-A0A4Q5S7G2-F1
#
_cell.length_a   1.000
_cell.length_b   1.000
_cell.length_c   1.000
_cell.angle_alpha   90.00
_cell.angle_beta   90.00
_cell.angle_gamma   90.00
#
_symmetry.space_group_name_H-M   'P 1'
#
loop_
_entity.id
_entity.type
_entity.pdbx_description
1 polymer ?
#
loop_
_entity_poly.entity_id
_entity_poly.type
_entity_poly.pdbx_seq_one_letter_code
_entity_poly.pdbx_strand_id
1 'polypeptide(L)'
;QPQELTLKDAINYALENKVEARKARLAVENSEYQIAQVRSRALPNIAGSANLTYNPILQLNALPGDFFGAPGTTILAPLGQEWVSTAGVNLTQAIFDMSVFTGLKAARSTREFYQINAQLTDEQVIERVANNYYQVYVQRQKLSVIDSNFVNTGKVRDIIKGQFDNGLAKKIDLDRMNVNLSNINTQRQQLINAVQLQENALKFYMGMPIETPIIIPDTQFEITPVATNDSPDVTQRTEYLLLQKQEQLLTLQRKSIIAEYYPSLSLTAGYNYIGQGPELPWFAKPSDGVYWSDFSTIGLGLKIPIFNGFGTQARVRQAMIDIKENEEDMKDTKLAL
;
A
#
# COMPACT_ATOMS: atom_id res chain seq x y z
N GLN A 1 16.49 30.27 -11.90
CA GLN A 1 17.38 31.01 -10.97
C GLN A 1 17.55 30.14 -9.73
N PRO A 2 18.72 30.12 -9.07
CA PRO A 2 18.90 29.34 -7.87
C PRO A 2 17.96 29.86 -6.78
N GLN A 3 17.15 28.98 -6.22
CA GLN A 3 16.20 29.32 -5.17
C GLN A 3 16.90 29.13 -3.81
N GLU A 4 16.75 30.11 -2.93
CA GLU A 4 17.13 29.91 -1.52
C GLU A 4 16.23 28.82 -0.94
N LEU A 5 16.87 27.80 -0.38
CA LEU A 5 16.21 26.62 0.13
C LEU A 5 16.38 26.61 1.64
N THR A 6 15.35 27.07 2.37
CA THR A 6 15.32 26.92 3.82
C THR A 6 15.00 25.48 4.21
N LEU A 7 15.22 25.10 5.48
CA LEU A 7 14.83 23.77 5.99
C LEU A 7 13.34 23.51 5.79
N LYS A 8 12.50 24.54 6.02
CA LYS A 8 11.05 24.44 5.84
C LYS A 8 10.68 24.18 4.38
N ASP A 9 11.34 24.88 3.45
CA ASP A 9 11.12 24.68 2.02
C ASP A 9 11.57 23.30 1.57
N ALA A 10 12.71 22.83 2.09
CA ALA A 10 13.23 21.49 1.81
C ALA A 10 12.25 20.39 2.27
N ILE A 11 11.69 20.54 3.47
CA ILE A 11 10.69 19.63 4.02
C ILE A 11 9.40 19.65 3.20
N ASN A 12 8.83 20.84 2.94
CA ASN A 12 7.59 20.96 2.17
C ASN A 12 7.74 20.36 0.77
N TYR A 13 8.84 20.69 0.09
CA TYR A 13 9.15 20.12 -1.22
C TYR A 13 9.24 18.59 -1.15
N ALA A 14 9.91 18.04 -0.12
CA ALA A 14 10.04 16.60 0.05
C ALA A 14 8.70 15.91 0.30
N LEU A 15 7.85 16.46 1.17
CA LEU A 15 6.51 15.90 1.43
C LEU A 15 5.64 15.89 0.16
N GLU A 16 5.81 16.86 -0.73
CA GLU A 16 5.08 16.91 -2.00
C GLU A 16 5.66 15.96 -3.05
N ASN A 17 6.99 15.90 -3.18
CA ASN A 17 7.66 15.32 -4.36
C ASN A 17 8.35 13.97 -4.09
N LYS A 18 8.69 13.64 -2.84
CA LYS A 18 9.34 12.38 -2.52
C LYS A 18 8.42 11.21 -2.86
N VAL A 19 8.98 10.19 -3.51
CA VAL A 19 8.22 9.04 -4.03
C VAL A 19 7.52 8.28 -2.91
N GLU A 20 8.18 8.15 -1.77
CA GLU A 20 7.69 7.48 -0.57
C GLU A 20 6.43 8.16 -0.01
N ALA A 21 6.46 9.49 0.17
CA ALA A 21 5.30 10.27 0.61
C ALA A 21 4.13 10.20 -0.40
N ARG A 22 4.44 10.30 -1.71
CA ARG A 22 3.43 10.13 -2.77
C ARG A 22 2.79 8.74 -2.75
N LYS A 23 3.58 7.68 -2.61
CA LYS A 23 3.09 6.30 -2.48
C LYS A 23 2.21 6.12 -1.25
N ALA A 24 2.57 6.73 -0.12
CA ALA A 24 1.77 6.68 1.09
C ALA A 24 0.39 7.33 0.90
N ARG A 25 0.33 8.51 0.25
CA ARG A 25 -0.96 9.15 -0.13
C ARG A 25 -1.80 8.27 -1.05
N LEU A 26 -1.18 7.67 -2.08
CA LEU A 26 -1.86 6.74 -2.98
C LEU A 26 -2.37 5.48 -2.25
N ALA A 27 -1.67 5.02 -1.20
CA ALA A 27 -2.13 3.90 -0.38
C ALA A 27 -3.38 4.26 0.44
N VAL A 28 -3.45 5.50 0.96
CA VAL A 28 -4.65 6.03 1.62
C VAL A 28 -5.81 6.09 0.62
N GLU A 29 -5.60 6.61 -0.59
CA GLU A 29 -6.62 6.63 -1.64
C GLU A 29 -7.08 5.21 -2.01
N ASN A 30 -6.13 4.29 -2.18
CA ASN A 30 -6.42 2.88 -2.49
C ASN A 30 -7.27 2.20 -1.41
N SER A 31 -7.11 2.61 -0.15
CA SER A 31 -7.93 2.09 0.96
C SER A 31 -9.42 2.43 0.79
N GLU A 32 -9.77 3.55 0.15
CA GLU A 32 -11.17 3.89 -0.15
C GLU A 32 -11.76 2.96 -1.21
N TYR A 33 -10.99 2.56 -2.22
CA TYR A 33 -11.42 1.55 -3.20
C TYR A 33 -11.56 0.17 -2.57
N GLN A 34 -10.68 -0.21 -1.64
CA GLN A 34 -10.84 -1.45 -0.85
C GLN A 34 -12.12 -1.41 0.00
N ILE A 35 -12.42 -0.27 0.62
CA ILE A 35 -13.68 -0.07 1.33
C ILE A 35 -14.88 -0.22 0.40
N ALA A 36 -14.84 0.36 -0.79
CA ALA A 36 -15.90 0.22 -1.80
C ALA A 36 -16.08 -1.24 -2.23
N GLN A 37 -14.98 -1.97 -2.45
CA GLN A 37 -15.00 -3.40 -2.78
C GLN A 37 -15.62 -4.25 -1.66
N VAL A 38 -15.35 -3.93 -0.39
CA VAL A 38 -15.96 -4.64 0.73
C VAL A 38 -17.45 -4.29 0.85
N ARG A 39 -17.81 -3.00 0.66
CA ARG A 39 -19.21 -2.55 0.66
C ARG A 39 -20.03 -3.22 -0.44
N SER A 40 -19.45 -3.49 -1.61
CA SER A 40 -20.19 -4.14 -2.71
C SER A 40 -20.68 -5.55 -2.35
N ARG A 41 -20.02 -6.25 -1.41
CA ARG A 41 -20.49 -7.55 -0.91
C ARG A 41 -21.79 -7.48 -0.11
N ALA A 42 -22.12 -6.31 0.43
CA ALA A 42 -23.39 -6.05 1.11
C ALA A 42 -24.49 -5.57 0.15
N LEU A 43 -24.15 -5.26 -1.09
CA LEU A 43 -25.08 -4.78 -2.11
C LEU A 43 -25.57 -5.92 -3.00
N PRO A 44 -26.69 -5.73 -3.73
CA PRO A 44 -27.18 -6.76 -4.62
C PRO A 44 -26.24 -6.94 -5.80
N ASN A 45 -25.91 -8.19 -6.10
CA ASN A 45 -25.15 -8.54 -7.28
C ASN A 45 -26.11 -8.98 -8.39
N ILE A 46 -26.02 -8.34 -9.56
CA ILE A 46 -26.81 -8.68 -10.74
C ILE A 46 -25.85 -9.19 -11.81
N ALA A 47 -26.10 -10.40 -12.31
CA ALA A 47 -25.32 -11.04 -13.35
C ALA A 47 -26.22 -11.55 -14.47
N GLY A 48 -25.84 -11.24 -15.72
CA GLY A 48 -26.41 -11.88 -16.90
C GLY A 48 -25.61 -13.13 -17.25
N SER A 49 -26.29 -14.21 -17.61
CA SER A 49 -25.65 -15.45 -18.06
C SER A 49 -26.37 -15.99 -19.29
N ALA A 50 -25.61 -16.48 -20.26
CA ALA A 50 -26.12 -17.23 -21.39
C ALA A 50 -25.33 -18.53 -21.51
N ASN A 51 -26.03 -19.64 -21.72
CA ASN A 51 -25.48 -20.97 -21.87
C ASN A 51 -26.13 -21.66 -23.06
N LEU A 52 -25.35 -22.48 -23.76
CA LEU A 52 -25.81 -23.34 -24.85
C LEU A 52 -25.20 -24.72 -24.63
N THR A 53 -26.04 -25.72 -24.50
CA THR A 53 -25.66 -27.11 -24.29
C THR A 53 -26.18 -27.95 -25.45
N TYR A 54 -25.29 -28.73 -26.04
CA TYR A 54 -25.65 -29.81 -26.96
C TYR A 54 -25.49 -31.16 -26.24
N ASN A 55 -26.56 -31.93 -26.20
CA ASN A 55 -26.66 -33.24 -25.59
C ASN A 55 -26.67 -34.31 -26.70
N PRO A 56 -25.52 -34.79 -27.18
CA PRO A 56 -25.46 -35.77 -28.27
C PRO A 56 -26.07 -37.13 -27.90
N ILE A 57 -26.23 -37.39 -26.59
CA ILE A 57 -26.92 -38.57 -26.06
C ILE A 57 -27.94 -38.07 -25.05
N LEU A 58 -29.22 -38.30 -25.33
CA LEU A 58 -30.30 -37.92 -24.43
C LEU A 58 -30.45 -38.94 -23.30
N GLN A 59 -30.53 -38.44 -22.07
CA GLN A 59 -30.84 -39.28 -20.91
C GLN A 59 -32.27 -39.81 -21.01
N LEU A 60 -32.41 -41.14 -20.98
CA LEU A 60 -33.70 -41.80 -20.92
C LEU A 60 -34.21 -41.80 -19.48
N ASN A 61 -35.45 -41.35 -19.28
CA ASN A 61 -36.12 -41.37 -17.98
C ASN A 61 -37.10 -42.53 -17.93
N ALA A 62 -37.15 -43.23 -16.80
CA ALA A 62 -38.09 -44.31 -16.53
C ALA A 62 -39.44 -43.73 -16.09
N LEU A 63 -40.48 -43.97 -16.88
CA LEU A 63 -41.84 -43.51 -16.61
C LEU A 63 -42.76 -44.72 -16.34
N PRO A 64 -43.70 -44.60 -15.39
CA PRO A 64 -44.76 -45.59 -15.22
C PRO A 64 -45.54 -45.75 -16.53
N GLY A 65 -45.69 -46.99 -16.99
CA GLY A 65 -46.43 -47.32 -18.21
C GLY A 65 -47.92 -46.96 -18.12
N ASP A 66 -48.43 -46.69 -16.92
CA ASP A 66 -49.79 -46.17 -16.68
C ASP A 66 -50.07 -44.89 -17.50
N PHE A 67 -49.07 -44.01 -17.68
CA PHE A 67 -49.20 -42.79 -18.48
C PHE A 67 -49.35 -43.05 -19.99
N PHE A 68 -49.03 -44.26 -20.44
CA PHE A 68 -49.00 -44.66 -21.85
C PHE A 68 -49.91 -45.86 -22.15
N GLY A 69 -50.84 -46.18 -21.25
CA GLY A 69 -51.81 -47.27 -21.45
C GLY A 69 -51.22 -48.68 -21.31
N ALA A 70 -50.06 -48.82 -20.64
CA ALA A 70 -49.40 -50.10 -20.38
C ALA A 70 -49.18 -50.31 -18.85
N PRO A 71 -50.26 -50.60 -18.08
CA PRO A 71 -50.17 -50.68 -16.63
C PRO A 71 -49.21 -51.77 -16.15
N GLY A 72 -48.42 -51.47 -15.12
CA GLY A 72 -47.45 -52.40 -14.55
C GLY A 72 -46.13 -52.56 -15.34
N THR A 73 -45.92 -51.77 -16.39
CA THR A 73 -44.65 -51.73 -17.14
C THR A 73 -43.90 -50.42 -16.91
N THR A 74 -42.59 -50.40 -17.19
CA THR A 74 -41.76 -49.19 -17.16
C THR A 74 -41.34 -48.85 -18.58
N ILE A 75 -41.62 -47.64 -19.03
CA ILE A 75 -41.25 -47.15 -20.37
C ILE A 75 -40.06 -46.18 -20.22
N LEU A 76 -39.03 -46.36 -21.04
CA LEU A 76 -37.89 -45.45 -21.11
C LEU A 76 -38.12 -44.42 -22.22
N ALA A 77 -38.13 -43.13 -21.88
CA ALA A 77 -38.35 -42.05 -22.84
C ALA A 77 -37.32 -40.90 -22.67
N PRO A 78 -36.81 -40.32 -23.77
CA PRO A 78 -35.99 -39.12 -23.70
C PRO A 78 -36.88 -37.91 -23.42
N LEU A 79 -36.87 -37.41 -22.18
CA LEU A 79 -37.65 -36.23 -21.78
C LEU A 79 -36.90 -34.90 -22.00
N GLY A 80 -35.64 -34.97 -22.44
CA GLY A 80 -34.83 -33.80 -22.78
C GLY A 80 -34.80 -33.52 -24.28
N GLN A 81 -34.15 -32.42 -24.67
CA GLN A 81 -33.90 -32.03 -26.05
C GLN A 81 -32.38 -32.01 -26.35
N GLU A 82 -32.02 -32.21 -27.62
CA GLU A 82 -30.62 -32.25 -28.06
C GLU A 82 -29.94 -30.91 -27.82
N TRP A 83 -30.63 -29.80 -28.10
CA TRP A 83 -30.14 -28.48 -27.79
C TRP A 83 -30.94 -27.83 -26.67
N VAL A 84 -30.21 -27.26 -25.72
CA VAL A 84 -30.77 -26.45 -24.63
C VAL A 84 -29.98 -25.15 -24.57
N SER A 85 -30.64 -24.03 -24.84
CA SER A 85 -30.10 -22.71 -24.60
C SER A 85 -30.82 -22.05 -23.43
N THR A 86 -30.07 -21.47 -22.50
CA THR A 86 -30.63 -20.69 -21.41
C THR A 86 -29.97 -19.34 -21.38
N ALA A 87 -30.74 -18.26 -21.38
CA ALA A 87 -30.25 -16.90 -21.21
C ALA A 87 -31.08 -16.20 -20.14
N GLY A 88 -30.43 -15.48 -19.22
CA GLY A 88 -31.15 -14.86 -18.12
C GLY A 88 -30.33 -13.91 -17.29
N VAL A 89 -31.01 -13.25 -16.36
CA VAL A 89 -30.43 -12.34 -15.39
C VAL A 89 -30.73 -12.87 -13.99
N ASN A 90 -29.71 -12.92 -13.15
CA ASN A 90 -29.79 -13.41 -11.78
C ASN A 90 -29.31 -12.33 -10.80
N LEU A 91 -30.11 -12.09 -9.77
CA LEU A 91 -29.87 -11.24 -8.62
C LEU A 91 -29.50 -12.12 -7.43
N THR A 92 -28.40 -11.82 -6.75
CA THR A 92 -28.03 -12.41 -5.46
C THR A 92 -27.77 -11.30 -4.43
N GLN A 93 -28.45 -11.37 -3.29
CA GLN A 93 -28.29 -10.43 -2.18
C GLN A 93 -28.00 -11.21 -0.90
N ALA A 94 -26.91 -10.89 -0.21
CA ALA A 94 -26.70 -11.33 1.16
C ALA A 94 -27.68 -10.58 2.08
N ILE A 95 -28.60 -11.31 2.72
CA ILE A 95 -29.54 -10.74 3.70
C ILE A 95 -28.89 -10.74 5.09
N PHE A 96 -28.24 -11.83 5.44
CA PHE A 96 -27.48 -11.95 6.68
C PHE A 96 -26.19 -12.74 6.44
N ASP A 97 -25.06 -12.10 6.66
CA ASP A 97 -23.75 -12.73 6.69
C ASP A 97 -22.85 -11.95 7.68
N MET A 98 -22.50 -12.60 8.79
CA MET A 98 -21.69 -11.99 9.86
C MET A 98 -20.29 -11.58 9.36
N SER A 99 -19.75 -12.26 8.34
CA SER A 99 -18.45 -11.94 7.75
C SER A 99 -18.50 -10.61 6.97
N VAL A 100 -19.62 -10.29 6.33
CA VAL A 100 -19.81 -9.02 5.59
C VAL A 100 -19.79 -7.83 6.55
N PHE A 101 -20.52 -7.90 7.67
CA PHE A 101 -20.53 -6.84 8.67
C PHE A 101 -19.16 -6.63 9.33
N THR A 102 -18.45 -7.72 9.63
CA THR A 102 -17.11 -7.66 10.20
C THR A 102 -16.11 -7.10 9.19
N GLY A 103 -16.21 -7.51 7.92
CA GLY A 103 -15.43 -6.98 6.81
C GLY A 103 -15.62 -5.48 6.65
N LEU A 104 -16.85 -4.97 6.75
CA LEU A 104 -17.12 -3.52 6.65
C LEU A 104 -16.46 -2.73 7.79
N LYS A 105 -16.43 -3.28 9.01
CA LYS A 105 -15.70 -2.70 10.14
C LYS A 105 -14.19 -2.72 9.91
N ALA A 106 -13.65 -3.84 9.41
CA ALA A 106 -12.24 -3.98 9.05
C ALA A 106 -11.83 -2.95 8.01
N ALA A 107 -12.62 -2.79 6.94
CA ALA A 107 -12.33 -1.85 5.87
C ALA A 107 -12.21 -0.38 6.37
N ARG A 108 -13.07 0.04 7.32
CA ARG A 108 -12.93 1.38 7.94
C ARG A 108 -11.63 1.51 8.73
N SER A 109 -11.27 0.49 9.50
CA SER A 109 -10.01 0.44 10.25
C SER A 109 -8.79 0.39 9.32
N THR A 110 -8.92 -0.18 8.12
CA THR A 110 -7.86 -0.22 7.10
C THR A 110 -7.51 1.17 6.61
N ARG A 111 -8.51 2.04 6.41
CA ARG A 111 -8.24 3.45 6.07
C ARG A 111 -7.49 4.17 7.18
N GLU A 112 -7.91 4.01 8.44
CA GLU A 112 -7.23 4.62 9.58
C GLU A 112 -5.77 4.14 9.69
N PHE A 113 -5.53 2.84 9.45
CA PHE A 113 -4.18 2.27 9.38
C PHE A 113 -3.33 2.95 8.30
N TYR A 114 -3.85 3.10 7.08
CA TYR A 114 -3.09 3.77 6.01
C TYR A 114 -2.88 5.26 6.27
N GLN A 115 -3.81 5.94 6.96
CA GLN A 115 -3.63 7.34 7.37
C GLN A 115 -2.46 7.48 8.37
N ILE A 116 -2.41 6.63 9.39
CA ILE A 116 -1.31 6.62 10.38
C ILE A 116 0.00 6.21 9.71
N ASN A 117 -0.02 5.24 8.80
CA ASN A 117 1.17 4.83 8.05
C ASN A 117 1.70 5.97 7.15
N ALA A 118 0.80 6.77 6.56
CA ALA A 118 1.20 7.94 5.79
C ALA A 118 1.82 9.02 6.68
N GLN A 119 1.24 9.26 7.86
CA GLN A 119 1.85 10.16 8.85
C GLN A 119 3.25 9.69 9.26
N LEU A 120 3.43 8.40 9.56
CA LEU A 120 4.75 7.84 9.89
C LEU A 120 5.75 8.00 8.75
N THR A 121 5.30 7.80 7.51
CA THR A 121 6.13 8.00 6.31
C THR A 121 6.57 9.46 6.19
N ASP A 122 5.65 10.40 6.41
CA ASP A 122 5.95 11.83 6.38
C ASP A 122 6.95 12.21 7.48
N GLU A 123 6.79 11.70 8.71
CA GLU A 123 7.73 11.88 9.82
C GLU A 123 9.14 11.39 9.46
N GLN A 124 9.26 10.19 8.87
CA GLN A 124 10.54 9.64 8.42
C GLN A 124 11.17 10.45 7.27
N VAL A 125 10.35 11.00 6.36
CA VAL A 125 10.83 11.87 5.28
C VAL A 125 11.35 13.18 5.88
N ILE A 126 10.60 13.79 6.81
CA ILE A 126 11.00 15.01 7.52
C ILE A 126 12.33 14.79 8.22
N GLU A 127 12.45 13.71 9.00
CA GLU A 127 13.67 13.37 9.75
C GLU A 127 14.89 13.26 8.82
N ARG A 128 14.77 12.47 7.74
CA ARG A 128 15.87 12.26 6.77
C ARG A 128 16.27 13.54 6.07
N VAL A 129 15.30 14.37 5.67
CA VAL A 129 15.57 15.65 5.00
C VAL A 129 16.23 16.62 5.97
N ALA A 130 15.72 16.75 7.19
CA ALA A 130 16.30 17.62 8.21
C ALA A 130 17.75 17.21 8.53
N ASN A 131 18.00 15.92 8.77
CA ASN A 131 19.35 15.41 9.02
C ASN A 131 20.30 15.74 7.86
N ASN A 132 19.89 15.47 6.62
CA ASN A 132 20.74 15.76 5.45
C ASN A 132 20.95 17.27 5.22
N TYR A 133 19.94 18.08 5.49
CA TYR A 133 20.02 19.53 5.38
C TYR A 133 21.05 20.10 6.35
N TYR A 134 21.01 19.66 7.62
CA TYR A 134 22.00 20.05 8.62
C TYR A 134 23.41 19.55 8.26
N GLN A 135 23.54 18.35 7.66
CA GLN A 135 24.83 17.88 7.19
C GLN A 135 25.39 18.73 6.06
N VAL A 136 24.57 19.21 5.10
CA VAL A 136 25.04 20.18 4.09
C VAL A 136 25.54 21.45 4.77
N TYR A 137 24.77 21.98 5.73
CA TYR A 137 25.16 23.17 6.47
C TYR A 137 26.52 23.00 7.17
N VAL A 138 26.72 21.89 7.89
CA VAL A 138 27.99 21.58 8.56
C VAL A 138 29.16 21.53 7.56
N GLN A 139 28.98 20.91 6.39
CA GLN A 139 30.04 20.81 5.40
C GLN A 139 30.36 22.16 4.76
N ARG A 140 29.36 23.01 4.52
CA ARG A 140 29.55 24.39 4.06
C ARG A 140 30.29 25.25 5.09
N GLN A 141 29.99 25.09 6.38
CA GLN A 141 30.73 25.77 7.44
C GLN A 141 32.20 25.34 7.49
N LYS A 142 32.49 24.04 7.34
CA LYS A 142 33.89 23.56 7.21
C LYS A 142 34.59 24.16 5.99
N LEU A 143 33.89 24.29 4.86
CA LEU A 143 34.42 24.93 3.67
C LEU A 143 34.71 26.42 3.91
N SER A 144 33.83 27.15 4.60
CA SER A 144 34.06 28.56 4.98
C SER A 144 35.30 28.72 5.87
N VAL A 145 35.49 27.81 6.84
CA VAL A 145 36.67 27.79 7.72
C VAL A 145 37.95 27.48 6.95
N ILE A 146 37.96 26.48 6.07
CA ILE A 146 39.17 26.14 5.30
C ILE A 146 39.52 27.24 4.28
N ASP A 147 38.51 27.92 3.72
CA ASP A 147 38.71 29.05 2.81
C ASP A 147 39.37 30.23 3.54
N SER A 148 38.89 30.53 4.76
CA SER A 148 39.51 31.53 5.62
C SER A 148 40.95 31.17 5.99
N ASN A 149 41.21 29.89 6.31
CA ASN A 149 42.57 29.40 6.58
C ASN A 149 43.47 29.51 5.35
N PHE A 150 42.99 29.15 4.17
CA PHE A 150 43.74 29.26 2.92
C PHE A 150 44.17 30.71 2.63
N VAL A 151 43.24 31.66 2.79
CA VAL A 151 43.51 33.09 2.63
C VAL A 151 44.55 33.57 3.66
N ASN A 152 44.38 33.21 4.94
CA ASN A 152 45.29 33.63 6.00
C ASN A 152 46.70 33.04 5.83
N THR A 153 46.81 31.75 5.54
CA THR A 153 48.10 31.09 5.26
C THR A 153 48.76 31.66 4.00
N GLY A 154 47.98 32.01 2.98
CA GLY A 154 48.47 32.72 1.80
C GLY A 154 49.17 34.03 2.15
N LYS A 155 48.53 34.87 2.97
CA LYS A 155 49.11 36.13 3.46
C LYS A 155 50.40 35.92 4.25
N VAL A 156 50.43 34.93 5.15
CA VAL A 156 51.64 34.61 5.93
C VAL A 156 52.79 34.16 5.01
N ARG A 157 52.49 33.31 4.02
CA ARG A 157 53.47 32.88 3.01
C ARG A 157 54.01 34.06 2.21
N ASP A 158 53.18 35.01 1.83
CA ASP A 158 53.62 36.21 1.09
C ASP A 158 54.52 37.12 1.94
N ILE A 159 54.25 37.26 3.24
CA ILE A 159 55.14 37.98 4.18
C ILE A 159 56.51 37.29 4.27
N ILE A 160 56.53 35.96 4.45
CA ILE A 160 57.78 35.19 4.54
C ILE A 160 58.56 35.24 3.23
N LYS A 161 57.86 35.20 2.08
CA LYS A 161 58.48 35.40 0.77
C LYS A 161 59.17 36.76 0.69
N GLY A 162 58.50 37.84 1.09
CA GLY A 162 59.11 39.17 1.14
C GLY A 162 60.33 39.23 2.06
N GLN A 163 60.30 38.57 3.21
CA GLN A 163 61.47 38.48 4.10
C GLN A 163 62.63 37.70 3.47
N PHE A 164 62.35 36.59 2.79
CA PHE A 164 63.35 35.80 2.09
C PHE A 164 63.99 36.58 0.94
N ASP A 165 63.18 37.28 0.13
CA ASP A 165 63.65 38.10 -0.99
C ASP A 165 64.57 39.24 -0.51
N ASN A 166 64.41 39.70 0.74
CA ASN A 166 65.27 40.68 1.41
C ASN A 166 66.41 40.05 2.25
N GLY A 167 66.60 38.73 2.22
CA GLY A 167 67.65 38.02 2.96
C GLY A 167 67.42 37.87 4.47
N LEU A 168 66.21 38.16 4.97
CA LEU A 168 65.83 38.13 6.39
C LEU A 168 65.21 36.80 6.84
N ALA A 169 64.81 35.93 5.91
CA ALA A 169 64.28 34.59 6.18
C ALA A 169 65.03 33.53 5.38
N LYS A 170 64.94 32.26 5.79
CA LYS A 170 65.59 31.14 5.08
C LYS A 170 64.66 30.56 4.02
N LYS A 171 65.23 30.03 2.93
CA LYS A 171 64.47 29.33 1.89
C LYS A 171 63.58 28.21 2.44
N ILE A 172 64.08 27.48 3.44
CA ILE A 172 63.33 26.38 4.09
C ILE A 172 62.04 26.86 4.77
N ASP A 173 62.00 28.09 5.27
CA ASP A 173 60.80 28.64 5.91
C ASP A 173 59.72 28.96 4.87
N LEU A 174 60.13 29.51 3.71
CA LEU A 174 59.25 29.71 2.56
C LEU A 174 58.75 28.39 1.99
N ASP A 175 59.63 27.40 1.81
CA ASP A 175 59.28 26.08 1.28
C ASP A 175 58.26 25.37 2.19
N ARG A 176 58.43 25.45 3.52
CA ARG A 176 57.46 24.92 4.50
C ARG A 176 56.08 25.56 4.36
N MET A 177 56.02 26.87 4.14
CA MET A 177 54.75 27.57 3.94
C MET A 177 54.09 27.21 2.61
N ASN A 178 54.88 27.03 1.54
CA ASN A 178 54.36 26.57 0.26
C ASN A 178 53.75 25.17 0.36
N VAL A 179 54.43 24.25 1.06
CA VAL A 179 53.90 22.89 1.32
C VAL A 179 52.61 22.97 2.15
N ASN A 180 52.57 23.78 3.20
CA ASN A 180 51.37 23.97 4.01
C ASN A 180 50.19 24.51 3.19
N LEU A 181 50.43 25.56 2.38
CA LEU A 181 49.41 26.12 1.50
C LEU A 181 48.88 25.11 0.48
N SER A 182 49.76 24.27 -0.07
CA SER A 182 49.38 23.17 -0.97
C SER A 182 48.52 22.10 -0.28
N ASN A 183 48.86 21.75 0.97
CA ASN A 183 48.07 20.82 1.78
C ASN A 183 46.67 21.38 2.09
N ILE A 184 46.58 22.66 2.49
CA ILE A 184 45.29 23.33 2.72
C ILE A 184 44.47 23.39 1.44
N ASN A 185 45.08 23.69 0.29
CA ASN A 185 44.39 23.69 -1.00
C ASN A 185 43.82 22.31 -1.36
N THR A 186 44.57 21.25 -1.05
CA THR A 186 44.11 19.87 -1.26
C THR A 186 42.91 19.56 -0.37
N GLN A 187 42.95 19.92 0.91
CA GLN A 187 41.82 19.75 1.84
C GLN A 187 40.60 20.58 1.41
N ARG A 188 40.83 21.79 0.92
CA ARG A 188 39.77 22.66 0.35
C ARG A 188 39.07 21.97 -0.81
N GLN A 189 39.82 21.41 -1.76
CA GLN A 189 39.23 20.68 -2.89
C GLN A 189 38.42 19.46 -2.44
N GLN A 190 38.89 18.73 -1.44
CA GLN A 190 38.15 17.61 -0.85
C GLN A 190 36.83 18.09 -0.22
N LEU A 191 36.83 19.22 0.49
CA LEU A 191 35.62 19.79 1.08
C LEU A 191 34.63 20.31 0.04
N ILE A 192 35.10 20.90 -1.06
CA ILE A 192 34.24 21.30 -2.20
C ILE A 192 33.48 20.07 -2.73
N ASN A 193 34.20 18.98 -3.00
CA ASN A 193 33.59 17.74 -3.48
C ASN A 193 32.62 17.15 -2.44
N ALA A 194 32.97 17.22 -1.15
CA ALA A 194 32.12 16.72 -0.06
C ALA A 194 30.82 17.54 0.09
N VAL A 195 30.87 18.87 -0.07
CA VAL A 195 29.69 19.74 -0.10
C VAL A 195 28.79 19.34 -1.27
N GLN A 196 29.35 19.21 -2.46
CA GLN A 196 28.58 18.81 -3.65
C GLN A 196 27.92 17.43 -3.47
N LEU A 197 28.63 16.46 -2.91
CA LEU A 197 28.08 15.14 -2.62
C LEU A 197 26.93 15.20 -1.61
N GLN A 198 27.08 15.99 -0.55
CA GLN A 198 26.06 16.15 0.48
C GLN A 198 24.83 16.90 -0.03
N GLU A 199 25.00 17.90 -0.90
CA GLU A 199 23.91 18.57 -1.59
C GLU A 199 23.14 17.61 -2.50
N ASN A 200 23.85 16.74 -3.21
CA ASN A 200 23.24 15.71 -4.04
C ASN A 200 22.45 14.69 -3.20
N ALA A 201 22.96 14.31 -2.03
CA ALA A 201 22.23 13.47 -1.08
C ALA A 201 20.95 14.16 -0.61
N LEU A 202 21.01 15.44 -0.21
CA LEU A 202 19.83 16.22 0.17
C LEU A 202 18.79 16.25 -0.96
N LYS A 203 19.19 16.58 -2.19
CA LYS A 203 18.29 16.59 -3.36
C LYS A 203 17.62 15.23 -3.56
N PHE A 204 18.38 14.13 -3.42
CA PHE A 204 17.83 12.77 -3.52
C PHE A 204 16.76 12.50 -2.45
N TYR A 205 17.02 12.84 -1.19
CA TYR A 205 16.05 12.65 -0.09
C TYR A 205 14.81 13.55 -0.23
N MET A 206 14.95 14.72 -0.85
CA MET A 206 13.83 15.60 -1.19
C MET A 206 13.04 15.14 -2.42
N GLY A 207 13.59 14.23 -3.24
CA GLY A 207 12.99 13.88 -4.54
C GLY A 207 13.18 14.98 -5.60
N MET A 208 14.22 15.81 -5.46
CA MET A 208 14.60 16.85 -6.41
C MET A 208 15.62 16.30 -7.43
N PRO A 209 15.53 16.67 -8.73
CA PRO A 209 16.55 16.32 -9.71
C PRO A 209 17.93 16.85 -9.30
N ILE A 210 18.97 16.02 -9.40
CA ILE A 210 20.33 16.32 -8.92
C ILE A 210 20.94 17.57 -9.59
N GLU A 211 20.56 17.84 -10.84
CA GLU A 211 21.01 18.99 -11.64
C GLU A 211 20.41 20.32 -11.19
N THR A 212 19.39 20.29 -10.32
CA THR A 212 18.73 21.51 -9.84
C THR A 212 19.71 22.29 -8.94
N PRO A 213 20.03 23.55 -9.26
CA PRO A 213 20.90 24.35 -8.41
C PRO A 213 20.15 24.78 -7.14
N ILE A 214 20.80 24.63 -5.98
CA ILE A 214 20.24 25.03 -4.67
C ILE A 214 21.19 25.97 -3.94
N ILE A 215 20.65 26.93 -3.22
CA ILE A 215 21.41 27.79 -2.31
C ILE A 215 20.82 27.62 -0.91
N ILE A 216 21.60 27.06 0.01
CA ILE A 216 21.24 27.05 1.43
C ILE A 216 21.65 28.40 2.03
N PRO A 217 20.72 29.13 2.68
CA PRO A 217 21.03 30.41 3.31
C PRO A 217 21.97 30.24 4.51
N ASP A 218 22.84 31.22 4.74
CA ASP A 218 23.75 31.30 5.90
C ASP A 218 23.02 31.77 7.17
N THR A 219 21.85 31.22 7.45
CA THR A 219 21.13 31.49 8.70
C THR A 219 21.81 30.78 9.86
N GLN A 220 22.18 31.54 10.91
CA GLN A 220 22.57 30.95 12.20
C GLN A 220 21.40 30.17 12.78
N PHE A 221 21.61 28.87 13.04
CA PHE A 221 20.65 28.08 13.80
C PHE A 221 20.77 28.46 15.27
N GLU A 222 19.73 29.08 15.82
CA GLU A 222 19.59 29.21 17.26
C GLU A 222 19.29 27.82 17.85
N ILE A 223 20.25 27.28 18.61
CA ILE A 223 20.03 26.06 19.38
C ILE A 223 19.08 26.43 20.50
N THR A 224 17.80 26.11 20.34
CA THR A 224 16.83 26.19 21.44
C THR A 224 16.91 24.86 22.19
N PRO A 225 17.40 24.83 23.45
CA PRO A 225 17.36 23.62 24.24
C PRO A 225 15.91 23.24 24.48
N VAL A 226 15.50 22.09 23.94
CA VAL A 226 14.18 21.51 24.23
C VAL A 226 14.25 20.94 25.64
N ALA A 227 13.46 21.50 26.55
CA ALA A 227 13.33 20.96 27.91
C ALA A 227 12.61 19.61 27.84
N THR A 228 13.36 18.52 27.93
CA THR A 228 12.86 17.15 28.13
C THR A 228 12.44 16.97 29.59
N ASN A 229 11.32 17.60 29.99
CA ASN A 229 10.78 17.47 31.35
C ASN A 229 9.64 16.46 31.46
N ASP A 230 9.14 15.94 30.33
CA ASP A 230 8.15 14.87 30.32
C ASP A 230 8.81 13.54 29.94
N SER A 231 8.49 12.49 30.70
CA SER A 231 8.80 11.12 30.28
C SER A 231 8.09 10.88 28.95
N PRO A 232 8.80 10.64 27.83
CA PRO A 232 8.15 10.46 26.55
C PRO A 232 7.18 9.28 26.61
N ASP A 233 5.91 9.55 26.34
CA ASP A 233 4.87 8.53 26.30
C ASP A 233 4.95 7.76 24.98
N VAL A 234 5.55 6.56 25.03
CA VAL A 234 5.70 5.68 23.85
C VAL A 234 4.36 5.37 23.20
N THR A 235 3.26 5.40 23.98
CA THR A 235 1.95 5.05 23.44
C THR A 235 1.39 6.09 22.47
N GLN A 236 1.97 7.29 22.44
CA GLN A 236 1.62 8.36 21.50
C GLN A 236 2.47 8.37 20.23
N ARG A 237 3.51 7.53 20.15
CA ARG A 237 4.35 7.42 18.97
C ARG A 237 3.56 6.85 17.79
N THR A 238 3.77 7.42 16.61
CA THR A 238 3.08 7.00 15.39
C THR A 238 3.37 5.54 15.05
N GLU A 239 4.58 5.03 15.32
CA GLU A 239 4.89 3.59 15.15
C GLU A 239 4.04 2.69 16.06
N TYR A 240 3.85 3.10 17.32
CA TYR A 240 3.05 2.34 18.27
C TYR A 240 1.56 2.39 17.89
N LEU A 241 1.04 3.56 17.51
CA LEU A 241 -0.33 3.72 17.04
C LEU A 241 -0.61 2.89 15.78
N LEU A 242 0.38 2.77 14.88
CA LEU A 242 0.29 1.94 13.69
C LEU A 242 0.13 0.46 14.07
N LEU A 243 0.97 -0.05 14.98
CA LEU A 243 0.89 -1.44 15.47
C LEU A 243 -0.40 -1.70 16.24
N GLN A 244 -0.90 -0.74 17.01
CA GLN A 244 -2.19 -0.84 17.68
C GLN A 244 -3.34 -0.96 16.67
N LYS A 245 -3.28 -0.21 15.56
CA LYS A 245 -4.27 -0.35 14.47
C LYS A 245 -4.13 -1.66 13.72
N GLN A 246 -2.92 -2.16 13.56
CA GLN A 246 -2.66 -3.49 13.00
C GLN A 246 -3.29 -4.58 13.88
N GLU A 247 -3.13 -4.51 15.21
CA GLU A 247 -3.77 -5.42 16.17
C GLU A 247 -5.31 -5.40 16.03
N GLN A 248 -5.89 -4.19 15.90
CA GLN A 248 -7.33 -4.02 15.69
C GLN A 248 -7.79 -4.71 14.39
N LEU A 249 -7.02 -4.59 13.30
CA LEU A 249 -7.29 -5.25 12.03
C LEU A 249 -7.21 -6.77 12.14
N LEU A 250 -6.16 -7.31 12.77
CA LEU A 250 -5.98 -8.74 13.01
C LEU A 250 -7.11 -9.31 13.88
N THR A 251 -7.56 -8.56 14.89
CA THR A 251 -8.71 -8.93 15.71
C THR A 251 -10.01 -8.98 14.90
N LEU A 252 -10.22 -8.02 13.98
CA LEU A 252 -11.38 -8.03 13.08
C LEU A 252 -11.29 -9.17 12.07
N GLN A 253 -10.10 -9.49 11.56
CA GLN A 253 -9.87 -10.66 10.70
C GLN A 253 -10.20 -11.96 11.43
N ARG A 254 -9.75 -12.12 12.68
CA ARG A 254 -10.13 -13.27 13.53
C ARG A 254 -11.64 -13.38 13.70
N LYS A 255 -12.32 -12.26 13.98
CA LYS A 255 -13.80 -12.22 14.07
C LYS A 255 -14.46 -12.61 12.75
N SER A 256 -13.90 -12.21 11.60
CA SER A 256 -14.39 -12.58 10.28
C SER A 256 -14.24 -14.07 10.01
N ILE A 257 -13.18 -14.71 10.49
CA ILE A 257 -13.00 -16.17 10.37
C ILE A 257 -13.98 -16.89 11.30
N ILE A 258 -14.17 -16.41 12.54
CA ILE A 258 -15.18 -16.96 13.46
C ILE A 258 -16.60 -16.83 12.88
N ALA A 259 -16.87 -15.76 12.12
CA ALA A 259 -18.16 -15.54 11.47
C ALA A 259 -18.57 -16.69 10.53
N GLU A 260 -17.62 -17.47 10.02
CA GLU A 260 -17.90 -18.63 9.16
C GLU A 260 -18.55 -19.81 9.90
N TYR A 261 -18.59 -19.80 11.23
CA TYR A 261 -19.39 -20.75 12.00
C TYR A 261 -20.86 -20.37 12.09
N TYR A 262 -21.22 -19.14 11.71
CA TYR A 262 -22.59 -18.67 11.77
C TYR A 262 -23.35 -19.01 10.48
N PRO A 263 -24.68 -19.23 10.57
CA PRO A 263 -25.53 -19.34 9.39
C PRO A 263 -25.44 -18.09 8.52
N SER A 264 -25.55 -18.27 7.20
CA SER A 264 -25.76 -17.18 6.25
C SER A 264 -27.09 -17.33 5.51
N LEU A 265 -27.76 -16.19 5.29
CA LEU A 265 -29.04 -16.10 4.58
C LEU A 265 -28.86 -15.21 3.34
N SER A 266 -29.23 -15.74 2.19
CA SER A 266 -29.23 -15.00 0.93
C SER A 266 -30.60 -15.03 0.24
N LEU A 267 -30.90 -13.96 -0.47
CA LEU A 267 -32.00 -13.87 -1.43
C LEU A 267 -31.43 -14.09 -2.82
N THR A 268 -32.02 -15.02 -3.57
CA THR A 268 -31.76 -15.20 -4.99
C THR A 268 -33.04 -14.91 -5.76
N ALA A 269 -32.92 -14.17 -6.85
CA ALA A 269 -34.00 -13.97 -7.79
C ALA A 269 -33.45 -14.08 -9.21
N GLY A 270 -34.19 -14.70 -10.12
CA GLY A 270 -33.74 -14.89 -11.48
C GLY A 270 -34.90 -14.81 -12.45
N TYR A 271 -34.62 -14.30 -13.65
CA TYR A 271 -35.50 -14.34 -14.79
C TYR A 271 -34.73 -14.93 -15.96
N ASN A 272 -35.23 -16.03 -16.52
CA ASN A 272 -34.52 -16.82 -17.51
C ASN A 272 -35.46 -17.15 -18.67
N TYR A 273 -34.87 -17.21 -19.86
CA TYR A 273 -35.45 -17.72 -21.09
C TYR A 273 -34.73 -19.01 -21.44
N ILE A 274 -35.47 -20.07 -21.69
CA ILE A 274 -34.94 -21.37 -22.09
C ILE A 274 -35.52 -21.77 -23.44
N GLY A 275 -34.63 -22.00 -24.41
CA GLY A 275 -34.95 -22.50 -25.74
C GLY A 275 -34.49 -23.95 -25.84
N GLN A 276 -35.40 -24.85 -26.18
CA GLN A 276 -35.09 -26.28 -26.30
C GLN A 276 -35.66 -26.86 -27.58
N GLY A 277 -34.90 -27.72 -28.24
CA GLY A 277 -35.36 -28.47 -29.40
C GLY A 277 -34.30 -29.36 -30.03
N PRO A 278 -34.64 -30.03 -31.14
CA PRO A 278 -33.71 -30.87 -31.90
C PRO A 278 -32.68 -30.05 -32.69
N GLU A 279 -32.96 -28.77 -32.94
CA GLU A 279 -32.06 -27.85 -33.63
C GLU A 279 -31.55 -26.73 -32.72
N LEU A 280 -30.50 -26.03 -33.18
CA LEU A 280 -29.89 -24.90 -32.48
C LEU A 280 -30.93 -23.77 -32.19
N PRO A 281 -31.21 -23.43 -30.92
CA PRO A 281 -32.36 -22.58 -30.60
C PRO A 281 -32.29 -21.11 -31.04
N TRP A 282 -31.10 -20.55 -31.27
CA TRP A 282 -30.90 -19.10 -31.49
C TRP A 282 -31.44 -18.58 -32.83
N PHE A 283 -31.67 -19.45 -33.80
CA PHE A 283 -32.18 -19.07 -35.13
C PHE A 283 -33.37 -19.93 -35.58
N ALA A 284 -33.73 -20.93 -34.78
CA ALA A 284 -34.82 -21.84 -35.05
C ALA A 284 -36.16 -21.22 -34.65
N LYS A 285 -37.20 -21.59 -35.40
CA LYS A 285 -38.58 -21.19 -35.18
C LYS A 285 -39.33 -22.31 -34.46
N PRO A 286 -40.53 -22.03 -33.93
CA PRO A 286 -41.43 -23.07 -33.45
C PRO A 286 -41.73 -24.17 -34.50
N SER A 287 -41.65 -23.84 -35.80
CA SER A 287 -41.77 -24.81 -36.89
C SER A 287 -40.68 -25.88 -36.91
N ASP A 288 -39.50 -25.56 -36.36
CA ASP A 288 -38.31 -26.40 -36.38
C ASP A 288 -38.21 -27.25 -35.10
N GLY A 289 -39.31 -27.33 -34.34
CA GLY A 289 -39.41 -28.07 -33.08
C GLY A 289 -38.71 -27.39 -31.90
N VAL A 290 -38.25 -26.14 -32.06
CA VAL A 290 -37.64 -25.35 -30.99
C VAL A 290 -38.68 -24.48 -30.31
N TYR A 291 -38.79 -24.63 -29.00
CA TYR A 291 -39.70 -23.83 -28.18
C TYR A 291 -38.93 -23.04 -27.15
N TRP A 292 -39.26 -21.75 -27.07
CA TRP A 292 -38.76 -20.85 -26.04
C TRP A 292 -39.81 -20.64 -24.97
N SER A 293 -39.42 -20.77 -23.72
CA SER A 293 -40.24 -20.44 -22.56
C SER A 293 -39.46 -19.57 -21.58
N ASP A 294 -40.18 -18.70 -20.88
CA ASP A 294 -39.66 -17.94 -19.77
C ASP A 294 -39.97 -18.63 -18.45
N PHE A 295 -39.11 -18.39 -17.46
CA PHE A 295 -39.39 -18.73 -16.09
C PHE A 295 -38.66 -17.77 -15.15
N SER A 296 -39.29 -17.52 -14.02
CA SER A 296 -38.72 -16.73 -12.94
C SER A 296 -38.63 -17.55 -11.67
N THR A 297 -37.58 -17.33 -10.89
CA THR A 297 -37.42 -17.95 -9.57
C THR A 297 -37.11 -16.86 -8.54
N ILE A 298 -37.70 -16.99 -7.35
CA ILE A 298 -37.34 -16.19 -6.18
C ILE A 298 -37.18 -17.19 -5.04
N GLY A 299 -36.02 -17.16 -4.38
CA GLY A 299 -35.66 -18.13 -3.36
C GLY A 299 -34.92 -17.48 -2.21
N LEU A 300 -35.08 -18.05 -1.02
CA LEU A 300 -34.23 -17.78 0.13
C LEU A 300 -33.33 -18.98 0.36
N GLY A 301 -32.02 -18.75 0.43
CA GLY A 301 -31.02 -19.76 0.73
C GLY A 301 -30.49 -19.59 2.15
N LEU A 302 -30.72 -20.57 3.02
CA LEU A 302 -30.12 -20.64 4.35
C LEU A 302 -28.99 -21.68 4.33
N LYS A 303 -27.76 -21.24 4.62
CA LYS A 303 -26.59 -22.10 4.73
C LYS A 303 -26.14 -22.18 6.18
N ILE A 304 -26.21 -23.37 6.79
CA ILE A 304 -25.72 -23.65 8.15
C ILE A 304 -24.50 -24.57 8.06
N PRO A 305 -23.29 -24.08 8.35
CA PRO A 305 -22.10 -24.92 8.36
C PRO A 305 -22.11 -25.82 9.61
N ILE A 306 -22.14 -27.15 9.42
CA ILE A 306 -22.14 -28.12 10.52
C ILE A 306 -20.73 -28.65 10.79
N PHE A 307 -20.02 -29.06 9.74
CA PHE A 307 -18.66 -29.59 9.83
C PHE A 307 -17.86 -29.22 8.59
N ASN A 308 -16.63 -28.72 8.79
CA ASN A 308 -15.74 -28.24 7.74
C ASN A 308 -14.32 -28.83 7.86
N GLY A 309 -14.19 -30.04 8.44
CA GLY A 309 -12.90 -30.72 8.54
C GLY A 309 -11.89 -30.01 9.45
N PHE A 310 -12.36 -29.28 10.47
CA PHE A 310 -11.53 -28.45 11.36
C PHE A 310 -10.81 -27.27 10.68
N GLY A 311 -11.10 -26.99 9.41
CA GLY A 311 -10.41 -25.96 8.64
C GLY A 311 -10.59 -24.55 9.20
N THR A 312 -11.80 -24.17 9.62
CA THR A 312 -12.02 -22.85 10.27
C THR A 312 -11.34 -22.79 11.63
N GLN A 313 -11.25 -23.90 12.37
CA GLN A 313 -10.59 -23.89 13.68
C GLN A 313 -9.09 -23.63 13.54
N ALA A 314 -8.45 -24.26 12.55
CA ALA A 314 -7.04 -24.03 12.24
C ALA A 314 -6.80 -22.56 11.86
N ARG A 315 -7.66 -21.96 11.02
CA ARG A 315 -7.53 -20.54 10.64
C ARG A 315 -7.77 -19.56 11.79
N VAL A 316 -8.68 -19.87 12.72
CA VAL A 316 -8.84 -19.06 13.95
C VAL A 316 -7.57 -19.12 14.80
N ARG A 317 -6.93 -20.29 14.92
CA ARG A 317 -5.67 -20.44 15.65
C ARG A 317 -4.53 -19.69 14.97
N GLN A 318 -4.42 -19.75 13.64
CA GLN A 318 -3.45 -18.95 12.87
C GLN A 318 -3.63 -17.45 13.15
N ALA A 319 -4.86 -16.92 13.01
CA ALA A 319 -5.14 -15.51 13.30
C ALA A 319 -4.86 -15.12 14.77
N MET A 320 -4.90 -16.07 15.71
CA MET A 320 -4.50 -15.81 17.10
C MET A 320 -2.98 -15.74 17.25
N ILE A 321 -2.22 -16.50 16.48
CA ILE A 321 -0.76 -16.39 16.44
C ILE A 321 -0.35 -15.05 15.83
N ASP A 322 -0.97 -14.64 14.71
CA ASP A 322 -0.67 -13.34 14.07
C ASP A 322 -0.88 -12.16 15.05
N ILE A 323 -1.93 -12.20 15.89
CA ILE A 323 -2.17 -11.19 16.94
C ILE A 323 -1.03 -11.21 17.97
N LYS A 324 -0.58 -12.39 18.41
CA LYS A 324 0.51 -12.51 19.38
C LYS A 324 1.84 -12.03 18.82
N GLU A 325 2.13 -12.29 17.54
CA GLU A 325 3.32 -11.75 16.89
C GLU A 325 3.30 -10.22 16.91
N ASN A 326 2.17 -9.60 16.55
CA ASN A 326 2.02 -8.14 16.63
C ASN A 326 2.11 -7.61 18.08
N GLU A 327 1.62 -8.34 19.09
CA GLU A 327 1.80 -7.99 20.49
C GLU A 327 3.28 -7.99 20.91
N GLU A 328 4.10 -8.91 20.39
CA GLU A 328 5.55 -8.90 20.60
C GLU A 328 6.22 -7.70 19.92
N ASP A 329 5.84 -7.36 18.68
CA ASP A 329 6.33 -6.16 17.99
C ASP A 329 5.99 -4.87 18.76
N MET A 330 4.80 -4.81 19.36
CA MET A 330 4.38 -3.69 20.22
C MET A 330 5.22 -3.61 21.50
N LYS A 331 5.61 -4.75 22.07
CA LYS A 331 6.51 -4.78 23.25
C LYS A 331 7.91 -4.32 22.88
N ASP A 332 8.45 -4.77 21.75
CA ASP A 332 9.77 -4.35 21.26
C ASP A 332 9.80 -2.85 20.96
N THR A 333 8.76 -2.32 20.32
CA THR A 333 8.61 -0.87 20.06
C THR A 333 8.58 -0.05 21.35
N LYS A 334 8.05 -0.60 22.46
CA LYS A 334 8.11 0.05 23.79
C LYS A 334 9.51 0.13 24.37
N LEU A 335 10.41 -0.77 23.96
CA LEU A 335 11.81 -0.78 24.40
C LEU A 335 12.70 0.17 23.60
N ALA A 336 12.23 0.71 22.47
CA ALA A 336 13.00 1.59 21.59
C ALA A 336 13.16 3.04 22.11
N LEU A 337 13.19 3.23 23.43
CA LEU A 337 13.54 4.46 24.15
C LEU A 337 14.79 4.23 25.00
#